data_AF-A0AAV0KCS9-F1
#
_entry.id   AF-A0AAV0KCS9-F1
#
_cell.length_a   1.000
_cell.length_b   1.000
_cell.length_c   1.000
_cell.angle_alpha   90.00
_cell.angle_beta   90.00
_cell.angle_gamma   90.00
#
_symmetry.space_group_name_H-M   'P 1'
#
loop_
_entity.id
_entity.type
_entity.pdbx_description
1 polymer ?
#
loop_
_entity_poly.entity_id
_entity_poly.type
_entity_poly.pdbx_seq_one_letter_code
_entity_poly.pdbx_strand_id
1 'polypeptide(L)'
;MELTLPSGIPSSSTLRRLRNLPQSHTAPFTRIQYPVFPLSPRPMDRPSLTSKSKTPRAAADNGASSISAASPVPAVGGRFGEVKRVTKETNVFAKINLDGTGVADSSTGIPFLDHMLDQLASHGLFDVHVRATGDIHIDDHHTNEDVALAIGTVSSFSYLLLFISQLSAFM
;
A
#
# COMPACT_ATOMS: atom_id res chain seq x y z
N MET A 1 47.18 41.21 29.64
CA MET A 1 46.25 40.09 29.88
C MET A 1 46.35 39.18 28.68
N GLU A 2 47.08 38.09 28.88
CA GLU A 2 47.55 37.13 27.89
C GLU A 2 46.39 36.21 27.47
N LEU A 3 46.14 36.04 26.16
CA LEU A 3 45.25 35.01 25.64
C LEU A 3 46.12 33.93 25.00
N THR A 4 46.36 32.87 25.76
CA THR A 4 47.19 31.72 25.41
C THR A 4 46.38 30.75 24.54
N LEU A 5 46.81 30.51 23.31
CA LEU A 5 46.28 29.44 22.44
C LEU A 5 46.93 28.10 22.81
N PRO A 6 46.19 26.99 22.99
CA PRO A 6 46.81 25.69 23.24
C PRO A 6 47.31 25.05 21.93
N SER A 7 48.63 25.01 21.78
CA SER A 7 49.35 24.22 20.78
C SER A 7 49.46 22.76 21.23
N GLY A 8 48.59 21.90 20.71
CA GLY A 8 48.61 20.46 20.95
C GLY A 8 48.78 19.66 19.67
N ILE A 9 49.99 19.64 19.11
CA ILE A 9 50.35 18.68 18.04
C ILE A 9 50.75 17.36 18.73
N PRO A 10 50.01 16.26 18.54
CA PRO A 10 50.36 14.98 19.15
C PRO A 10 51.60 14.35 18.48
N SER A 11 52.53 13.93 19.34
CA SER A 11 53.78 13.23 19.00
C SER A 11 53.56 11.89 18.26
N SER A 12 54.51 11.59 17.36
CA SER A 12 54.58 10.47 16.41
C SER A 12 54.43 9.05 17.01
N SER A 13 54.52 8.88 18.32
CA SER A 13 54.34 7.57 18.98
C SER A 13 52.87 7.16 19.15
N THR A 14 51.92 8.09 19.13
CA THR A 14 50.48 7.79 19.25
C THR A 14 49.85 7.32 17.93
N LEU A 15 50.49 7.61 16.77
CA LEU A 15 50.07 7.16 15.44
C LEU A 15 50.57 5.76 15.03
N ARG A 16 51.04 4.95 15.99
CA ARG A 16 51.36 3.53 15.77
C ARG A 16 50.30 2.56 16.30
N ARG A 17 49.29 3.05 17.03
CA ARG A 17 48.21 2.22 17.59
C ARG A 17 46.87 2.31 16.84
N LEU A 18 46.88 2.84 15.62
CA LEU A 18 45.75 2.83 14.68
C LEU A 18 46.08 2.10 13.36
N ARG A 19 47.15 1.28 13.35
CA ARG A 19 47.59 0.53 12.16
C ARG A 19 47.23 -0.95 12.17
N ASN A 20 46.61 -1.44 13.25
CA ASN A 20 46.20 -2.84 13.41
C ASN A 20 44.70 -2.97 13.70
N LEU A 21 43.86 -2.31 12.89
CA LEU A 21 42.48 -2.77 12.73
C LEU A 21 42.51 -3.96 11.75
N PRO A 22 41.87 -5.10 12.07
CA PRO A 22 41.72 -6.18 11.10
C PRO A 22 40.95 -5.63 9.90
N GLN A 23 41.54 -5.74 8.70
CA GLN A 23 40.82 -5.47 7.47
C GLN A 23 39.62 -6.42 7.42
N SER A 24 38.41 -5.89 7.56
CA SER A 24 37.20 -6.64 7.28
C SER A 24 37.27 -7.01 5.80
N HIS A 25 37.50 -8.29 5.53
CA HIS A 25 37.40 -8.87 4.21
C HIS A 25 36.06 -8.44 3.60
N THR A 26 36.14 -7.62 2.56
CA THR A 26 35.03 -7.35 1.66
C THR A 26 34.54 -8.70 1.13
N ALA A 27 33.35 -9.11 1.58
CA ALA A 27 32.69 -10.28 1.01
C ALA A 27 32.53 -10.06 -0.50
N PRO A 28 32.87 -11.03 -1.36
CA PRO A 28 32.62 -10.89 -2.79
C PRO A 28 31.12 -10.73 -3.00
N PHE A 29 30.76 -9.70 -3.77
CA PHE A 29 29.41 -9.43 -4.23
C PHE A 29 28.96 -10.61 -5.10
N THR A 30 28.32 -11.62 -4.49
CA THR A 30 27.76 -12.74 -5.23
C THR A 30 26.63 -12.21 -6.10
N ARG A 31 26.92 -12.04 -7.38
CA ARG A 31 25.94 -11.74 -8.43
C ARG A 31 24.88 -12.85 -8.38
N ILE A 32 23.72 -12.56 -7.82
CA ILE A 32 22.56 -13.45 -7.91
C ILE A 32 22.23 -13.56 -9.40
N GLN A 33 22.53 -14.73 -9.95
CA GLN A 33 22.29 -15.05 -11.35
C GLN A 33 20.85 -15.55 -11.43
N TYR A 34 19.93 -14.66 -11.79
CA TYR A 34 18.57 -15.07 -12.12
C TYR A 34 18.64 -16.08 -13.28
N PRO A 35 17.97 -17.24 -13.19
CA PRO A 35 17.85 -18.14 -14.33
C PRO A 35 17.06 -17.42 -15.42
N VAL A 36 17.73 -17.12 -16.54
CA VAL A 36 17.06 -16.69 -17.76
C VAL A 36 16.33 -17.91 -18.29
N PHE A 37 15.03 -18.01 -18.04
CA PHE A 37 14.19 -19.00 -18.70
C PHE A 37 14.12 -18.68 -20.20
N PRO A 38 14.43 -19.64 -21.09
CA PRO A 38 14.25 -19.42 -22.51
C PRO A 38 12.75 -19.24 -22.79
N LEU A 39 12.38 -18.07 -23.32
CA LEU A 39 11.07 -17.82 -23.90
C LEU A 39 10.94 -18.71 -25.16
N SER A 40 10.39 -19.91 -25.00
CA SER A 40 9.89 -20.69 -26.13
C SER A 40 8.78 -19.89 -26.82
N PRO A 41 8.86 -19.63 -28.14
CA PRO A 41 7.78 -19.00 -28.87
C PRO A 41 6.52 -19.87 -28.77
N ARG A 42 5.45 -19.35 -28.17
CA ARG A 42 4.14 -20.01 -28.24
C ARG A 42 3.61 -19.88 -29.68
N PRO A 43 3.12 -20.96 -30.31
CA PRO A 43 2.45 -20.87 -31.61
C PRO A 43 1.25 -19.93 -31.53
N MET A 44 1.22 -18.93 -32.41
CA MET A 44 0.06 -18.08 -32.62
C MET A 44 -0.94 -18.84 -33.48
N ASP A 45 -1.81 -19.64 -32.87
CA ASP A 45 -2.97 -20.19 -33.55
C ASP A 45 -3.95 -19.04 -33.84
N ARG A 46 -3.97 -18.59 -35.10
CA ARG A 46 -5.01 -17.73 -35.65
C ARG A 46 -6.23 -18.59 -36.01
N PRO A 47 -7.37 -18.49 -35.32
CA PRO A 47 -8.60 -19.07 -35.84
C PRO A 47 -9.12 -18.22 -37.00
N SER A 48 -9.27 -18.87 -38.15
CA SER A 48 -9.84 -18.34 -39.37
C SER A 48 -11.35 -18.04 -39.22
N LEU A 49 -11.74 -16.92 -39.81
CA LEU A 49 -13.13 -16.48 -39.97
C LEU A 49 -13.95 -17.53 -40.73
N THR A 50 -15.02 -18.03 -40.12
CA THR A 50 -16.20 -18.47 -40.89
C THR A 50 -17.47 -17.94 -40.24
N SER A 51 -18.08 -16.97 -40.92
CA SER A 51 -19.42 -16.48 -40.66
C SER A 51 -20.44 -17.55 -41.06
N LYS A 52 -21.20 -18.07 -40.10
CA LYS A 52 -22.47 -18.74 -40.36
C LYS A 52 -23.53 -18.24 -39.38
N SER A 53 -24.39 -17.38 -39.93
CA SER A 53 -25.68 -16.96 -39.40
C SER A 53 -26.61 -18.17 -39.16
N LYS A 54 -27.15 -18.30 -37.94
CA LYS A 54 -28.43 -18.97 -37.69
C LYS A 54 -28.99 -18.64 -36.29
N THR A 55 -29.88 -17.65 -36.20
CA THR A 55 -31.00 -17.63 -35.24
C THR A 55 -32.10 -18.60 -35.71
N PRO A 56 -33.15 -18.91 -34.92
CA PRO A 56 -33.37 -18.73 -33.48
C PRO A 56 -33.86 -20.04 -32.79
N ARG A 57 -33.83 -20.11 -31.46
CA ARG A 57 -34.84 -20.87 -30.70
C ARG A 57 -34.93 -20.38 -29.26
N ALA A 58 -36.12 -19.92 -28.91
CA ALA A 58 -36.56 -19.63 -27.55
C ALA A 58 -36.84 -20.93 -26.77
N ALA A 59 -36.57 -20.93 -25.46
CA ALA A 59 -37.48 -21.40 -24.40
C ALA A 59 -36.76 -21.55 -23.05
N ALA A 60 -37.42 -21.04 -22.00
CA ALA A 60 -37.28 -21.36 -20.57
C ALA A 60 -35.91 -20.99 -19.95
N ASP A 61 -35.78 -20.46 -18.74
CA ASP A 61 -36.58 -20.36 -17.53
C ASP A 61 -35.93 -19.28 -16.66
N ASN A 62 -36.66 -18.33 -16.07
CA ASN A 62 -36.12 -17.49 -14.99
C ASN A 62 -37.26 -16.99 -14.12
N GLY A 63 -37.69 -17.86 -13.21
CA GLY A 63 -38.62 -17.56 -12.14
C GLY A 63 -38.12 -18.10 -10.81
N ALA A 64 -36.81 -17.97 -10.54
CA ALA A 64 -36.21 -18.25 -9.24
C ALA A 64 -35.88 -16.92 -8.55
N SER A 65 -36.92 -16.27 -8.03
CA SER A 65 -36.77 -15.17 -7.07
C SER A 65 -36.33 -15.76 -5.73
N SER A 66 -35.03 -15.95 -5.57
CA SER A 66 -34.41 -16.24 -4.29
C SER A 66 -33.03 -15.61 -4.25
N ILE A 67 -32.88 -14.52 -3.50
CA ILE A 67 -31.97 -14.43 -2.34
C ILE A 67 -31.97 -13.01 -1.75
N SER A 68 -32.37 -12.95 -0.48
CA SER A 68 -31.81 -12.09 0.56
C SER A 68 -31.54 -10.62 0.23
N ALA A 69 -32.59 -9.80 0.30
CA ALA A 69 -32.44 -8.47 0.87
C ALA A 69 -32.29 -8.61 2.39
N ALA A 70 -31.15 -9.15 2.84
CA ALA A 70 -30.68 -8.87 4.18
C ALA A 70 -30.30 -7.39 4.16
N SER A 71 -31.18 -6.52 4.67
CA SER A 71 -30.76 -5.22 5.17
C SER A 71 -29.45 -5.43 5.94
N PRO A 72 -28.38 -4.66 5.69
CA PRO A 72 -27.21 -4.76 6.53
C PRO A 72 -27.65 -4.27 7.90
N VAL A 73 -27.97 -5.23 8.77
CA VAL A 73 -27.93 -5.05 10.21
C VAL A 73 -26.56 -4.41 10.44
N PRO A 74 -26.47 -3.19 10.99
CA PRO A 74 -25.18 -2.64 11.35
C PRO A 74 -24.60 -3.64 12.34
N ALA A 75 -23.64 -4.43 11.88
CA ALA A 75 -22.91 -5.35 12.72
C ALA A 75 -22.29 -4.49 13.81
N VAL A 76 -22.83 -4.59 15.02
CA VAL A 76 -22.20 -4.04 16.21
C VAL A 76 -20.87 -4.76 16.32
N GLY A 77 -19.77 -4.08 15.96
CA GLY A 77 -18.41 -4.57 16.14
C GLY A 77 -17.46 -4.52 14.95
N GLY A 78 -17.63 -3.61 13.98
CA GLY A 78 -16.60 -3.36 12.96
C GLY A 78 -15.85 -2.06 13.24
N ARG A 79 -14.52 -2.11 13.34
CA ARG A 79 -13.67 -0.91 13.47
C ARG A 79 -13.45 -0.27 12.10
N PHE A 80 -14.39 0.58 11.70
CA PHE A 80 -14.25 1.39 10.49
C PHE A 80 -13.75 2.79 10.82
N GLY A 81 -13.08 3.40 9.86
CA GLY A 81 -12.80 4.83 9.87
C GLY A 81 -12.79 5.37 8.45
N GLU A 82 -13.14 6.63 8.31
CA GLU A 82 -13.15 7.34 7.04
C GLU A 82 -12.53 8.71 7.21
N VAL A 83 -11.82 9.16 6.18
CA VAL A 83 -11.30 10.52 6.13
C VAL A 83 -11.35 11.04 4.71
N LYS A 84 -11.67 12.33 4.61
CA LYS A 84 -11.60 13.07 3.36
C LYS A 84 -10.70 14.27 3.58
N ARG A 85 -9.68 14.40 2.74
CA ARG A 85 -8.71 15.48 2.76
C ARG A 85 -8.65 16.10 1.38
N VAL A 86 -8.78 17.42 1.32
CA VAL A 86 -8.70 18.17 0.06
C VAL A 86 -7.71 19.30 0.26
N THR A 87 -6.69 19.33 -0.57
CA THR A 87 -5.69 20.41 -0.64
C THR A 87 -5.80 21.10 -2.00
N LYS A 88 -4.87 22.01 -2.32
CA LYS A 88 -4.79 22.61 -3.66
C LYS A 88 -4.19 21.66 -4.69
N GLU A 89 -3.41 20.69 -4.23
CA GLU A 89 -2.60 19.78 -5.04
C GLU A 89 -3.31 18.42 -5.19
N THR A 90 -3.99 17.96 -4.14
CA THR A 90 -4.59 16.63 -4.09
C THR A 90 -5.99 16.64 -3.48
N ASN A 91 -6.76 15.60 -3.82
CA ASN A 91 -8.01 15.25 -3.19
C ASN A 91 -7.98 13.75 -2.88
N VAL A 92 -8.02 13.44 -1.59
CA VAL A 92 -7.86 12.09 -1.06
C VAL A 92 -9.09 11.74 -0.23
N PHE A 93 -9.66 10.59 -0.55
CA PHE A 93 -10.68 9.92 0.25
C PHE A 93 -10.14 8.54 0.63
N ALA A 94 -10.11 8.26 1.92
CA ALA A 94 -9.69 6.97 2.45
C ALA A 94 -10.75 6.43 3.41
N LYS A 95 -11.10 5.17 3.24
CA LYS A 95 -11.98 4.42 4.14
C LYS A 95 -11.33 3.08 4.43
N ILE A 96 -11.18 2.77 5.71
CA ILE A 96 -10.52 1.53 6.16
C ILE A 96 -11.45 0.82 7.13
N ASN A 97 -11.58 -0.49 6.92
CA ASN A 97 -12.15 -1.41 7.90
C ASN A 97 -11.00 -2.22 8.51
N LEU A 98 -10.74 -2.04 9.80
CA LEU A 98 -9.69 -2.75 10.52
C LEU A 98 -10.08 -4.20 10.85
N ASP A 99 -11.37 -4.53 10.81
CA ASP A 99 -11.89 -5.89 10.98
C ASP A 99 -12.41 -6.43 9.64
N GLY A 100 -11.55 -6.31 8.63
CA GLY A 100 -11.86 -6.66 7.26
C GLY A 100 -11.54 -8.11 6.90
N THR A 101 -11.61 -8.39 5.60
CA THR A 101 -11.26 -9.68 4.99
C THR A 101 -10.09 -9.56 4.02
N GLY A 102 -9.48 -8.38 3.93
CA GLY A 102 -8.38 -8.09 3.01
C GLY A 102 -8.84 -7.58 1.64
N VAL A 103 -10.02 -6.95 1.56
CA VAL A 103 -10.52 -6.38 0.30
C VAL A 103 -9.76 -5.09 -0.01
N ALA A 104 -9.08 -5.05 -1.15
CA ALA A 104 -8.42 -3.85 -1.62
C ALA A 104 -9.21 -3.23 -2.79
N ASP A 105 -9.48 -1.93 -2.67
CA ASP A 105 -10.09 -1.11 -3.71
C ASP A 105 -9.43 0.26 -3.68
N SER A 106 -8.24 0.33 -4.27
CA SER A 106 -7.40 1.53 -4.29
C SER A 106 -7.29 2.06 -5.72
N SER A 107 -7.51 3.37 -5.87
CA SER A 107 -7.33 4.08 -7.12
C SER A 107 -6.74 5.45 -6.81
N THR A 108 -5.41 5.52 -6.81
CA THR A 108 -4.65 6.75 -6.51
C THR A 108 -4.09 7.44 -7.75
N GLY A 109 -4.11 6.75 -8.90
CA GLY A 109 -3.48 7.21 -10.14
C GLY A 109 -1.99 6.85 -10.24
N ILE A 110 -1.42 6.27 -9.19
CA ILE A 110 -0.03 5.77 -9.15
C ILE A 110 -0.08 4.23 -9.04
N PRO A 111 0.14 3.49 -10.14
CA PRO A 111 -0.05 2.03 -10.15
C PRO A 111 0.80 1.27 -9.12
N PHE A 112 1.99 1.79 -8.82
CA PHE A 112 2.87 1.18 -7.82
C PHE A 112 2.33 1.35 -6.39
N LEU A 113 1.75 2.52 -6.08
CA LEU A 113 1.13 2.77 -4.78
C LEU A 113 -0.12 1.91 -4.59
N ASP A 114 -0.96 1.82 -5.62
CA ASP A 114 -2.16 0.95 -5.60
C ASP A 114 -1.76 -0.51 -5.32
N HIS A 115 -0.69 -1.00 -5.97
CA HIS A 115 -0.16 -2.34 -5.68
C HIS A 115 0.32 -2.50 -4.23
N MET A 116 0.98 -1.51 -3.65
CA MET A 116 1.40 -1.55 -2.24
C MET A 116 0.20 -1.54 -1.27
N LEU A 117 -0.87 -0.82 -1.60
CA LEU A 117 -2.10 -0.81 -0.81
C LEU A 117 -2.84 -2.15 -0.88
N ASP A 118 -2.79 -2.83 -2.03
CA ASP A 118 -3.34 -4.18 -2.16
C ASP A 118 -2.61 -5.18 -1.26
N GLN A 119 -1.28 -5.06 -1.15
CA GLN A 119 -0.48 -5.87 -0.22
C GLN A 119 -0.81 -5.52 1.22
N LEU A 120 -0.97 -4.23 1.55
CA LEU A 120 -1.37 -3.80 2.89
C LEU A 120 -2.72 -4.40 3.29
N ALA A 121 -3.71 -4.38 2.40
CA ALA A 121 -5.02 -4.99 2.63
C ALA A 121 -4.92 -6.52 2.80
N SER A 122 -4.26 -7.20 1.86
CA SER A 122 -4.19 -8.66 1.84
C SER A 122 -3.38 -9.24 3.01
N HIS A 123 -2.28 -8.60 3.38
CA HIS A 123 -1.43 -9.05 4.49
C HIS A 123 -1.92 -8.56 5.86
N GLY A 124 -2.58 -7.39 5.90
CA GLY A 124 -3.15 -6.82 7.13
C GLY A 124 -4.56 -7.32 7.44
N LEU A 125 -5.22 -8.02 6.50
CA LEU A 125 -6.65 -8.37 6.55
C LEU A 125 -7.56 -7.15 6.75
N PHE A 126 -7.13 -5.99 6.26
CA PHE A 126 -7.90 -4.77 6.29
C PHE A 126 -8.68 -4.62 4.99
N ASP A 127 -9.91 -4.11 5.05
CA ASP A 127 -10.57 -3.65 3.83
C ASP A 127 -10.17 -2.20 3.60
N VAL A 128 -9.48 -1.93 2.50
CA VAL A 128 -8.87 -0.64 2.17
C VAL A 128 -9.55 -0.08 0.93
N HIS A 129 -10.28 1.01 1.10
CA HIS A 129 -10.86 1.79 0.01
C HIS A 129 -10.17 3.14 -0.07
N VAL A 130 -9.40 3.38 -1.12
CA VAL A 130 -8.71 4.66 -1.33
C VAL A 130 -9.05 5.22 -2.71
N ARG A 131 -9.38 6.50 -2.75
CA ARG A 131 -9.51 7.29 -3.96
C ARG A 131 -8.65 8.53 -3.81
N ALA A 132 -7.65 8.67 -4.66
CA ALA A 132 -6.86 9.89 -4.70
C ALA A 132 -6.79 10.42 -6.13
N THR A 133 -6.90 11.74 -6.25
CA THR A 133 -6.64 12.47 -7.48
C THR A 133 -5.73 13.63 -7.12
N GLY A 134 -4.59 13.73 -7.78
CA GLY A 134 -3.62 14.80 -7.53
C GLY A 134 -2.88 15.21 -8.78
N ASP A 135 -1.89 16.06 -8.60
CA ASP A 135 -0.99 16.63 -9.59
C ASP A 135 0.12 15.67 -10.06
N ILE A 136 -0.24 14.41 -10.34
CA ILE A 136 0.67 13.32 -10.77
C ILE A 136 1.49 13.61 -12.05
N HIS A 137 1.16 14.68 -12.77
CA HIS A 137 1.87 15.13 -13.96
C HIS A 137 3.11 15.99 -13.63
N ILE A 138 3.18 16.50 -12.40
CA ILE A 138 4.34 17.23 -11.87
C ILE A 138 5.25 16.22 -11.17
N ASP A 139 4.76 15.61 -10.08
CA ASP A 139 5.38 14.50 -9.38
C ASP A 139 4.34 13.63 -8.65
N ASP A 140 4.78 12.49 -8.13
CA ASP A 140 3.97 11.57 -7.34
C ASP A 140 4.06 11.84 -5.82
N HIS A 141 4.87 12.82 -5.40
CA HIS A 141 5.24 13.05 -4.01
C HIS A 141 4.03 13.51 -3.20
N HIS A 142 3.32 14.54 -3.68
CA HIS A 142 2.16 15.09 -2.97
C HIS A 142 1.05 14.05 -2.81
N THR A 143 0.75 13.32 -3.88
CA THR A 143 -0.30 12.29 -3.86
C THR A 143 0.06 11.16 -2.89
N ASN A 144 1.32 10.69 -2.90
CA ASN A 144 1.76 9.64 -1.98
C ASN A 144 1.76 10.10 -0.52
N GLU A 145 2.24 11.33 -0.24
CA GLU A 145 2.24 11.90 1.11
C GLU A 145 0.82 12.06 1.66
N ASP A 146 -0.09 12.68 0.90
CA ASP A 146 -1.45 12.93 1.36
C ASP A 146 -2.25 11.63 1.53
N VAL A 147 -1.99 10.59 0.72
CA VAL A 147 -2.56 9.25 0.92
C VAL A 147 -2.06 8.62 2.21
N ALA A 148 -0.75 8.69 2.49
CA ALA A 148 -0.18 8.16 3.73
C ALA A 148 -0.75 8.87 4.97
N LEU A 149 -0.88 10.20 4.93
CA LEU A 149 -1.49 10.99 6.00
C LEU A 149 -2.96 10.63 6.21
N ALA A 150 -3.72 10.44 5.13
CA ALA A 150 -5.12 10.04 5.21
C ALA A 150 -5.26 8.67 5.90
N ILE A 151 -4.48 7.67 5.49
CA ILE A 151 -4.48 6.33 6.07
C ILE A 151 -4.10 6.36 7.56
N GLY A 152 -3.06 7.13 7.92
CA GLY A 152 -2.63 7.28 9.30
C GLY A 152 -3.71 7.91 10.19
N THR A 153 -4.40 8.92 9.66
CA THR A 153 -5.50 9.61 10.37
C THR A 153 -6.67 8.67 10.62
N VAL A 154 -7.11 7.93 9.60
CA VAL A 154 -8.18 6.93 9.72
C VAL A 154 -7.84 5.89 10.79
N SER A 155 -6.63 5.36 10.74
CA SER A 155 -6.17 4.33 11.67
C SER A 155 -6.11 4.85 13.11
N SER A 156 -5.62 6.07 13.32
CA SER A 156 -5.52 6.68 14.65
C SER A 156 -6.88 7.03 15.25
N PHE A 157 -7.80 7.62 14.45
CA PHE A 157 -9.09 8.09 14.94
C PHE A 157 -10.01 6.92 15.37
N SER A 158 -9.89 5.76 14.71
CA SER A 158 -10.65 4.56 15.05
C SER A 158 -10.38 4.07 16.49
N TYR A 159 -9.12 4.13 16.96
CA TYR A 159 -8.79 3.79 18.36
C TYR A 159 -9.39 4.76 19.38
N LEU A 160 -9.50 6.04 19.03
CA LEU A 160 -10.08 7.06 19.92
C LEU A 160 -11.60 6.87 20.07
N LEU A 161 -12.30 6.61 18.97
CA LEU A 161 -13.75 6.37 19.00
C LEU A 161 -14.12 5.09 19.76
N LEU A 162 -13.33 4.03 19.63
CA LEU A 162 -13.51 2.82 20.44
C LEU A 162 -13.34 3.11 21.93
N PHE A 163 -12.33 3.88 22.31
CA PHE A 163 -12.10 4.22 23.71
C PHE A 163 -13.27 5.02 24.29
N ILE A 164 -13.80 6.00 23.54
CA ILE A 164 -14.97 6.78 23.95
C ILE A 164 -16.24 5.90 24.03
N SER A 165 -16.45 5.00 23.06
CA SER A 165 -17.59 4.09 23.06
C SER A 165 -17.54 3.09 24.22
N GLN A 166 -16.37 2.54 24.54
CA GLN A 166 -16.19 1.63 25.68
C GLN A 166 -16.37 2.36 27.02
N LEU A 167 -15.95 3.62 27.11
CA LEU A 167 -16.17 4.45 28.30
C LEU A 167 -17.66 4.73 28.52
N SER A 168 -18.44 4.96 27.45
CA SER A 168 -19.90 5.15 27.54
C SER A 168 -20.68 3.88 27.90
N ALA A 169 -20.10 2.69 27.67
CA ALA A 169 -20.70 1.42 28.05
C ALA A 169 -20.43 1.03 29.51
N PHE A 170 -19.50 1.73 30.18
CA PHE A 170 -19.08 1.45 31.57
C PHE A 170 -19.60 2.49 32.58
N MET A 171 -20.36 3.49 32.14
CA MET A 171 -20.94 4.55 32.98
C MET A 171 -22.47 4.50 32.92
#